data_AF-A0A7I4XY73-F1
#
_entry.id   AF-A0A7I4XY73-F1
#
_cell.length_a   1.000
_cell.length_b   1.000
_cell.length_c   1.000
_cell.angle_alpha   90.00
_cell.angle_beta   90.00
_cell.angle_gamma   90.00
#
_symmetry.space_group_name_H-M   'P 1'
#
loop_
_entity.id
_entity.type
_entity.pdbx_description
1 polymer ?
#
loop_
_entity_poly.entity_id
_entity_poly.type
_entity_poly.pdbx_seq_one_letter_code
_entity_poly.pdbx_strand_id
1 'polypeptide(L)'
;MGSSSLLEQRQAEDKAAWDAYWKLRDLDSRGTIYPRIKYYAHKAFDAPATWFRETIVEPINNRNRLPYYQRKLTRVPEIDECGVNDQACFFEANEQYRLDKMVDGFILQTLRGRVERCMNYHEPDFSRCAKVIEDMEENELNFFIKYGELGGEADVRDAYMKQKHRLIWERRHPEIMEARRQAIKEHKEKLANGEFDHSFWKKGMFWHDKKHYEPPYEFFLSKSPLEGDKPLSKDWQYYKKVAQDPEFDKEQGKKSTFRAW
;
A
#
# COMPACT_ATOMS: atom_id res chain seq x y z
N MET A 1 31.07 1.76 33.36
CA MET A 1 30.69 1.93 31.94
C MET A 1 29.21 2.27 31.93
N GLY A 2 28.88 3.57 31.95
CA GLY A 2 27.48 4.01 31.90
C GLY A 2 26.93 3.73 30.50
N SER A 3 25.79 3.06 30.40
CA SER A 3 25.08 2.89 29.14
C SER A 3 24.73 4.27 28.58
N SER A 4 25.31 4.64 27.45
CA SER A 4 24.88 5.81 26.68
C SER A 4 23.38 5.74 26.43
N SER A 5 22.71 6.90 26.43
CA SER A 5 21.29 6.95 26.11
C SER A 5 21.05 6.43 24.68
N LEU A 6 19.91 5.79 24.41
CA LEU A 6 19.55 5.30 23.07
C LEU A 6 19.64 6.39 21.99
N LEU A 7 19.47 7.65 22.39
CA LEU A 7 19.57 8.80 21.51
C LEU A 7 21.02 9.08 21.09
N GLU A 8 21.96 9.05 22.04
CA GLU A 8 23.39 9.20 21.75
C GLU A 8 23.89 8.05 20.88
N GLN A 9 23.36 6.84 21.09
CA GLN A 9 23.67 5.68 20.23
C GLN A 9 23.21 5.92 18.78
N ARG A 10 21.96 6.36 18.57
CA ARG A 10 21.46 6.69 17.23
C ARG A 10 22.24 7.82 16.57
N GLN A 11 22.57 8.87 17.32
CA GLN A 11 23.39 9.97 16.80
C GLN A 11 24.79 9.49 16.38
N ALA A 12 25.40 8.59 17.16
CA ALA A 12 26.69 8.00 16.81
C ALA A 12 26.58 7.07 15.58
N GLU A 13 25.52 6.28 15.47
CA GLU A 13 25.24 5.44 14.29
C GLU A 13 25.04 6.29 13.03
N ASP A 14 24.23 7.34 13.11
CA ASP A 14 24.00 8.29 12.01
C ASP A 14 25.30 8.95 11.56
N LYS A 15 26.13 9.40 12.52
CA LYS A 15 27.43 9.99 12.23
C LYS A 15 28.38 8.98 11.57
N ALA A 16 28.44 7.75 12.08
CA ALA A 16 29.26 6.69 11.51
C ALA A 16 28.83 6.33 10.08
N ALA A 17 27.52 6.27 9.82
CA ALA A 17 26.96 6.04 8.49
C ALA A 17 27.30 7.20 7.53
N TRP A 18 27.22 8.45 8.00
CA TRP A 18 27.58 9.63 7.21
C TRP A 18 29.07 9.68 6.87
N ASP A 19 29.93 9.41 7.86
CA ASP A 19 31.38 9.33 7.66
C ASP A 19 31.74 8.20 6.69
N ALA A 20 31.05 7.06 6.77
CA ALA A 20 31.24 5.95 5.83
C ALA A 20 30.85 6.36 4.40
N TYR A 21 29.70 7.03 4.21
CA TYR A 21 29.29 7.58 2.92
C TYR A 21 30.35 8.50 2.32
N TRP A 22 30.91 9.41 3.12
CA TRP A 22 31.96 10.33 2.66
C TRP A 22 33.28 9.63 2.35
N LYS A 23 33.63 8.57 3.08
CA LYS A 23 34.79 7.71 2.76
C LYS A 23 34.63 7.01 1.41
N LEU A 24 33.45 6.41 1.17
CA LEU A 24 33.12 5.79 -0.13
C LEU A 24 33.21 6.81 -1.26
N ARG A 25 32.62 7.99 -1.08
CA ARG A 25 32.62 9.05 -2.10
C ARG A 25 34.00 9.63 -2.37
N ASP A 26 34.87 9.69 -1.35
CA ASP A 26 36.27 10.08 -1.54
C ASP A 26 37.00 9.06 -2.41
N LEU A 27 36.82 7.75 -2.14
CA LEU A 27 37.41 6.67 -2.93
C LEU A 27 36.93 6.70 -4.39
N ASP A 28 35.61 6.83 -4.62
CA ASP A 28 35.01 6.89 -5.96
C ASP A 28 35.48 8.10 -6.78
N SER A 29 35.83 9.20 -6.10
CA SER A 29 36.29 10.43 -6.77
C SER A 29 37.75 10.38 -7.24
N ARG A 30 38.53 9.37 -6.85
CA ARG A 30 39.95 9.24 -7.21
C ARG A 30 40.05 8.70 -8.65
N GLY A 31 40.86 9.36 -9.48
CA GLY A 31 41.18 8.92 -10.84
C GLY A 31 41.04 10.02 -11.88
N THR A 32 39.84 10.58 -12.05
CA THR A 32 39.57 11.64 -13.04
C THR A 32 39.31 12.99 -12.37
N ILE A 33 39.62 14.09 -13.07
CA ILE A 33 39.51 15.46 -12.53
C ILE A 33 38.04 15.85 -12.24
N TYR A 34 37.11 15.43 -13.10
CA TYR A 34 35.70 15.84 -13.02
C TYR A 34 34.98 15.33 -11.75
N PRO A 35 34.98 14.01 -11.43
CA PRO A 35 34.41 13.51 -10.16
C PRO A 35 35.07 14.11 -8.93
N ARG A 36 36.37 14.43 -9.00
CA ARG A 36 37.11 15.03 -7.90
C ARG A 36 36.65 16.46 -7.61
N ILE A 37 36.49 17.29 -8.64
CA ILE A 37 35.93 18.65 -8.50
C ILE A 37 34.50 18.57 -7.95
N LYS A 38 33.66 17.68 -8.49
CA LYS A 38 32.29 17.46 -8.00
C LYS A 38 32.26 17.04 -6.53
N TYR A 39 33.16 16.14 -6.12
CA TYR A 39 33.29 15.72 -4.73
C TYR A 39 33.55 16.92 -3.80
N TYR A 40 34.57 17.74 -4.12
CA TYR A 40 34.91 18.90 -3.31
C TYR A 40 33.82 19.97 -3.31
N ALA A 41 33.15 20.21 -4.45
CA ALA A 41 32.02 21.14 -4.52
C ALA A 41 30.90 20.72 -3.57
N HIS A 42 30.47 19.46 -3.64
CA HIS A 42 29.46 18.92 -2.73
C HIS A 42 29.95 18.97 -1.26
N LYS A 43 31.24 18.69 -1.00
CA LYS A 43 31.81 18.75 0.36
C LYS A 43 31.84 20.17 0.92
N ALA A 44 32.07 21.17 0.07
CA ALA A 44 32.09 22.57 0.47
C ALA A 44 30.70 23.05 0.94
N PHE A 45 29.62 22.48 0.39
CA PHE A 45 28.26 22.76 0.86
C PHE A 45 27.86 21.91 2.08
N ASP A 46 28.23 20.64 2.10
CA ASP A 46 27.80 19.72 3.15
C ASP A 46 28.57 19.87 4.47
N ALA A 47 29.87 20.14 4.42
CA ALA A 47 30.69 20.31 5.62
C ALA A 47 30.17 21.41 6.57
N PRO A 48 29.84 22.63 6.10
CA PRO A 48 29.27 23.64 6.98
C PRO A 48 27.86 23.27 7.48
N ALA A 49 27.05 22.56 6.68
CA ALA A 49 25.73 22.09 7.09
C ALA A 49 25.82 21.02 8.19
N THR A 50 26.73 20.05 8.05
CA THR A 50 27.01 19.02 9.04
C THR A 50 27.55 19.64 10.32
N TRP A 51 28.49 20.59 10.22
CA TRP A 51 28.99 21.33 11.38
C TRP A 51 27.87 22.07 12.12
N PHE A 52 26.97 22.73 11.40
CA PHE A 52 25.82 23.42 12.00
C PHE A 52 24.87 22.44 12.71
N ARG A 53 24.57 21.30 12.08
CA ARG A 53 23.74 20.25 12.68
C ARG A 53 24.34 19.73 13.99
N GLU A 54 25.59 19.32 13.99
CA GLU A 54 26.25 18.70 15.15
C GLU A 54 26.58 19.71 16.26
N THR A 55 26.98 20.93 15.91
CA THR A 55 27.45 21.93 16.88
C THR A 55 26.30 22.72 17.50
N ILE A 56 25.24 23.00 16.74
CA ILE A 56 24.17 23.92 17.16
C ILE A 56 22.84 23.18 17.33
N VAL A 57 22.39 22.47 16.30
CA VAL A 57 21.03 21.89 16.30
C VAL A 57 20.90 20.74 17.29
N GLU A 58 21.81 19.76 17.25
CA GLU A 58 21.75 18.58 18.11
C GLU A 58 21.83 18.92 19.60
N PRO A 59 22.75 19.78 20.09
CA PRO A 59 22.80 20.14 21.49
C PRO A 59 21.57 20.92 21.96
N ILE A 60 21.04 21.82 21.13
CA ILE A 60 19.83 22.59 21.47
C ILE A 60 18.62 21.65 21.53
N ASN A 61 18.48 20.75 20.56
CA ASN A 61 17.41 19.76 20.55
C ASN A 61 17.53 18.81 21.75
N ASN A 62 18.73 18.27 22.03
CA ASN A 62 18.97 17.35 23.14
C ASN A 62 18.62 17.99 24.50
N ARG A 63 18.84 19.30 24.67
CA ARG A 63 18.47 20.05 25.88
C ARG A 63 16.97 20.32 26.00
N ASN A 64 16.28 20.56 24.87
CA ASN A 64 14.90 21.06 24.84
C ASN A 64 13.88 20.05 24.28
N ARG A 65 14.25 18.77 24.13
CA ARG A 65 13.38 17.77 23.50
C ARG A 65 12.19 17.41 24.38
N LEU A 66 11.00 17.62 23.85
CA LEU A 66 9.75 17.13 24.46
C LEU A 66 9.50 15.68 24.05
N PRO A 67 9.13 14.78 24.99
CA PRO A 67 8.73 13.44 24.63
C PRO A 67 7.37 13.47 23.92
N TYR A 68 7.26 12.74 22.81
CA TYR A 68 6.00 12.47 22.15
C TYR A 68 5.76 10.95 22.16
N TYR A 69 4.49 10.56 22.28
CA TYR A 69 4.09 9.16 22.35
C TYR A 69 3.10 8.84 21.25
N GLN A 70 3.21 7.63 20.71
CA GLN A 70 2.19 7.11 19.80
C GLN A 70 0.92 6.85 20.58
N ARG A 71 -0.21 7.42 20.15
CA ARG A 71 -1.53 7.13 20.73
C ARG A 71 -1.84 5.64 20.53
N LYS A 72 -2.19 4.97 21.62
CA LYS A 72 -2.68 3.57 21.60
C LYS A 72 -4.20 3.60 21.80
N LEU A 73 -4.93 3.13 20.80
CA LEU A 73 -6.37 2.97 20.86
C LEU A 73 -6.67 1.51 21.15
N THR A 74 -7.53 1.26 22.14
CA THR A 74 -8.05 -0.08 22.41
C THR A 74 -9.07 -0.45 21.35
N ARG A 75 -9.25 -1.75 21.12
CA ARG A 75 -10.31 -2.25 20.24
C ARG A 75 -11.67 -2.04 20.91
N VAL A 76 -12.64 -1.67 20.08
CA VAL A 76 -14.07 -1.53 20.35
C VAL A 76 -14.77 -2.77 19.78
N PRO A 77 -15.93 -3.19 20.31
CA PRO A 77 -16.77 -4.18 19.65
C PRO A 77 -17.02 -3.85 18.17
N GLU A 78 -17.06 -4.89 17.34
CA GLU A 78 -17.33 -4.76 15.92
C GLU A 78 -18.85 -4.63 15.64
N ILE A 79 -19.19 -4.29 14.39
CA ILE A 79 -20.58 -3.99 14.00
C ILE A 79 -21.53 -5.19 14.09
N ASP A 80 -21.00 -6.41 14.07
CA ASP A 80 -21.73 -7.66 14.20
C ASP A 80 -22.11 -7.99 15.65
N GLU A 81 -21.35 -7.48 16.62
CA GLU A 81 -21.63 -7.62 18.06
C GLU A 81 -22.62 -6.55 18.56
N CYS A 82 -22.73 -5.42 17.86
CA CYS A 82 -23.62 -4.33 18.24
C CYS A 82 -25.11 -4.68 18.10
N GLY A 83 -25.93 -4.20 19.06
CA GLY A 83 -27.38 -4.27 18.96
C GLY A 83 -27.94 -3.40 17.83
N VAL A 84 -29.02 -3.85 17.17
CA VAL A 84 -29.58 -3.20 15.95
C VAL A 84 -29.92 -1.71 16.13
N ASN A 85 -30.24 -1.29 17.35
CA ASN A 85 -30.64 0.10 17.67
C ASN A 85 -29.63 0.82 18.58
N ASP A 86 -28.47 0.23 18.86
CA ASP A 86 -27.46 0.84 19.73
C ASP A 86 -26.58 1.82 18.94
N GLN A 87 -26.99 3.09 18.94
CA GLN A 87 -26.27 4.15 18.21
C GLN A 87 -24.88 4.43 18.78
N ALA A 88 -24.64 4.22 20.08
CA ALA A 88 -23.34 4.44 20.68
C ALA A 88 -22.34 3.39 20.19
N CYS A 89 -22.72 2.10 20.24
CA CYS A 89 -21.91 1.00 19.71
C CYS A 89 -21.60 1.21 18.21
N PHE A 90 -22.59 1.64 17.43
CA PHE A 90 -22.38 1.92 16.01
C PHE A 90 -21.42 3.07 15.74
N PHE A 91 -21.49 4.14 16.54
CA PHE A 91 -20.60 5.27 16.41
C PHE A 91 -19.14 4.84 16.68
N GLU A 92 -18.90 4.14 17.79
CA GLU A 92 -17.56 3.69 18.15
C GLU A 92 -17.00 2.69 17.13
N ALA A 93 -17.81 1.74 16.66
CA ALA A 93 -17.43 0.80 15.60
C ALA A 93 -17.08 1.53 14.29
N ASN A 94 -17.83 2.58 13.93
CA ASN A 94 -17.56 3.38 12.73
C ASN A 94 -16.27 4.17 12.82
N GLU A 95 -15.96 4.73 13.98
CA GLU A 95 -14.69 5.41 14.20
C GLU A 95 -13.52 4.43 14.14
N GLN A 96 -13.65 3.23 14.71
CA GLN A 96 -12.62 2.19 14.57
C GLN A 96 -12.41 1.80 13.10
N TYR A 97 -13.49 1.56 12.35
CA TYR A 97 -13.42 1.23 10.93
C TYR A 97 -12.74 2.33 10.09
N ARG A 98 -13.04 3.61 10.36
CA ARG A 98 -12.40 4.75 9.68
C ARG A 98 -10.90 4.78 9.94
N LEU A 99 -10.49 4.54 11.19
CA LEU A 99 -9.09 4.46 11.57
C LEU A 99 -8.39 3.27 10.90
N ASP A 100 -9.01 2.09 10.91
CA ASP A 100 -8.45 0.90 10.28
C ASP A 100 -8.33 1.09 8.75
N LYS A 101 -9.31 1.73 8.09
CA LYS A 101 -9.24 2.09 6.67
C LYS A 101 -8.08 3.04 6.37
N MET A 102 -7.85 4.02 7.23
CA MET A 102 -6.72 4.94 7.11
C MET A 102 -5.38 4.21 7.27
N VAL A 103 -5.26 3.32 8.26
CA VAL A 103 -4.05 2.52 8.50
C VAL A 103 -3.76 1.58 7.33
N ASP A 104 -4.78 0.85 6.83
CA ASP A 104 -4.65 -0.03 5.67
C ASP A 104 -4.19 0.74 4.42
N GLY A 105 -4.67 1.98 4.29
CA GLY A 105 -4.22 2.90 3.27
C GLY A 105 -2.74 3.28 3.36
N PHE A 106 -2.25 3.61 4.56
CA PHE A 106 -0.82 3.89 4.78
C PHE A 106 0.06 2.65 4.58
N ILE A 107 -0.47 1.44 4.83
CA ILE A 107 0.21 0.18 4.52
C ILE A 107 0.44 0.08 3.00
N LEU A 108 -0.58 0.34 2.18
CA LEU A 108 -0.42 0.36 0.72
C LEU A 108 0.60 1.40 0.26
N GLN A 109 0.56 2.61 0.83
CA GLN A 109 1.54 3.65 0.48
C GLN A 109 2.98 3.20 0.80
N THR A 110 3.16 2.50 1.92
CA THR A 110 4.47 1.93 2.30
C THR A 110 4.92 0.86 1.29
N LEU A 111 4.01 -0.02 0.85
CA LEU A 111 4.32 -1.04 -0.16
C LEU A 111 4.67 -0.42 -1.52
N ARG A 112 3.92 0.59 -1.97
CA ARG A 112 4.24 1.35 -3.19
C ARG A 112 5.64 1.98 -3.10
N GLY A 113 5.97 2.63 -1.98
CA GLY A 113 7.29 3.18 -1.77
C GLY A 113 8.41 2.13 -1.71
N ARG A 114 8.11 0.86 -1.41
CA ARG A 114 9.08 -0.24 -1.55
C ARG A 114 9.27 -0.65 -3.01
N VAL A 115 8.19 -0.75 -3.78
CA VAL A 115 8.23 -1.04 -5.22
C VAL A 115 9.05 0.03 -5.95
N GLU A 116 8.72 1.30 -5.74
CA GLU A 116 9.44 2.43 -6.36
C GLU A 116 10.93 2.42 -6.03
N ARG A 117 11.30 2.22 -4.75
CA ARG A 117 12.72 2.13 -4.34
C ARG A 117 13.43 0.94 -4.98
N CYS A 118 12.77 -0.20 -5.09
CA CYS A 118 13.35 -1.39 -5.71
C CYS A 118 13.59 -1.15 -7.21
N MET A 119 12.59 -0.63 -7.92
CA MET A 119 12.69 -0.34 -9.35
C MET A 119 13.79 0.68 -9.63
N ASN A 120 13.84 1.78 -8.88
CA ASN A 120 14.86 2.81 -9.04
C ASN A 120 16.28 2.30 -8.75
N TYR A 121 16.44 1.31 -7.87
CA TYR A 121 17.75 0.75 -7.52
C TYR A 121 18.23 -0.30 -8.54
N HIS A 122 17.32 -1.07 -9.12
CA HIS A 122 17.63 -2.18 -10.02
C HIS A 122 17.45 -1.86 -11.51
N GLU A 123 17.14 -0.63 -11.89
CA GLU A 123 17.01 -0.22 -13.28
C GLU A 123 18.26 -0.59 -14.11
N PRO A 124 18.12 -1.29 -15.27
CA PRO A 124 16.89 -1.67 -15.97
C PRO A 124 16.34 -3.09 -15.65
N ASP A 125 17.02 -3.88 -14.83
CA ASP A 125 16.64 -5.27 -14.53
C ASP A 125 15.68 -5.36 -13.34
N PHE A 126 14.37 -5.36 -13.62
CA PHE A 126 13.33 -5.40 -12.59
C PHE A 126 13.03 -6.80 -12.03
N SER A 127 13.68 -7.86 -12.52
CA SER A 127 13.42 -9.24 -12.10
C SER A 127 13.56 -9.43 -10.58
N ARG A 128 14.52 -8.74 -9.97
CA ARG A 128 14.80 -8.78 -8.51
C ARG A 128 13.67 -8.16 -7.67
N CYS A 129 12.84 -7.31 -8.27
CA CYS A 129 11.73 -6.64 -7.61
C CYS A 129 10.43 -7.44 -7.61
N ALA A 130 10.43 -8.62 -8.23
CA ALA A 130 9.32 -9.57 -8.29
C ALA A 130 8.51 -9.65 -6.99
N LYS A 131 9.17 -10.02 -5.88
CA LYS A 131 8.51 -10.23 -4.59
C LYS A 131 7.81 -8.96 -4.08
N VAL A 132 8.45 -7.80 -4.23
CA VAL A 132 7.92 -6.54 -3.71
C VAL A 132 6.69 -6.09 -4.51
N ILE A 133 6.72 -6.33 -5.82
CA ILE A 133 5.59 -6.07 -6.72
C ILE A 133 4.41 -6.96 -6.34
N GLU A 134 4.66 -8.22 -6.04
CA GLU A 134 3.64 -9.20 -5.67
C GLU A 134 3.00 -8.90 -4.32
N ASP A 135 3.82 -8.59 -3.32
CA ASP A 135 3.33 -8.12 -2.03
C ASP A 135 2.42 -6.90 -2.22
N MET A 136 2.78 -5.96 -3.11
CA MET A 136 1.93 -4.80 -3.40
C MET A 136 0.62 -5.20 -4.10
N GLU A 137 0.65 -5.98 -5.18
CA GLU A 137 -0.56 -6.34 -5.95
C GLU A 137 -1.55 -7.19 -5.11
N GLU A 138 -1.05 -8.14 -4.30
CA GLU A 138 -1.88 -8.93 -3.39
C GLU A 138 -2.58 -8.03 -2.36
N ASN A 139 -1.84 -7.07 -1.78
CA ASN A 139 -2.40 -6.14 -0.79
C ASN A 139 -3.36 -5.12 -1.42
N GLU A 140 -3.07 -4.62 -2.63
CA GLU A 140 -4.00 -3.75 -3.36
C GLU A 140 -5.31 -4.48 -3.67
N LEU A 141 -5.25 -5.75 -4.08
CA LEU A 141 -6.44 -6.57 -4.27
C LEU A 141 -7.22 -6.75 -2.97
N ASN A 142 -6.54 -7.09 -1.87
CA ASN A 142 -7.18 -7.27 -0.56
C ASN A 142 -7.85 -5.97 -0.07
N PHE A 143 -7.19 -4.84 -0.27
CA PHE A 143 -7.75 -3.52 0.04
C PHE A 143 -8.99 -3.23 -0.79
N PHE A 144 -8.96 -3.51 -2.10
CA PHE A 144 -10.11 -3.33 -2.98
C PHE A 144 -11.28 -4.29 -2.63
N ILE A 145 -10.98 -5.53 -2.28
CA ILE A 145 -11.99 -6.49 -1.80
C ILE A 145 -12.69 -5.96 -0.55
N LYS A 146 -11.97 -5.33 0.37
CA LYS A 146 -12.55 -4.76 1.60
C LYS A 146 -13.27 -3.45 1.32
N TYR A 147 -12.58 -2.44 0.80
CA TYR A 147 -13.07 -1.05 0.72
C TYR A 147 -13.56 -0.59 -0.65
N GLY A 148 -13.27 -1.35 -1.71
CA GLY A 148 -13.62 -0.98 -3.08
C GLY A 148 -15.12 -0.84 -3.30
N GLU A 149 -15.52 0.06 -4.19
CA GLU A 149 -16.90 0.25 -4.66
C GLU A 149 -17.94 0.59 -3.57
N LEU A 150 -17.55 0.83 -2.31
CA LEU A 150 -18.51 1.10 -1.24
C LEU A 150 -19.16 2.49 -1.34
N GLY A 151 -18.55 3.43 -2.06
CA GLY A 151 -18.97 4.84 -2.18
C GLY A 151 -18.32 5.73 -1.12
N GLY A 152 -18.33 7.06 -1.36
CA GLY A 152 -17.62 8.03 -0.51
C GLY A 152 -18.17 8.12 0.92
N GLU A 153 -19.47 7.92 1.07
CA GLU A 153 -20.21 7.97 2.34
C GLU A 153 -20.36 6.58 2.99
N ALA A 154 -19.52 5.61 2.63
CA ALA A 154 -19.64 4.24 3.13
C ALA A 154 -19.27 4.11 4.62
N ASP A 155 -20.21 3.53 5.39
CA ASP A 155 -20.02 3.16 6.79
C ASP A 155 -19.60 1.69 6.95
N VAL A 156 -19.29 1.28 8.19
CA VAL A 156 -18.97 -0.12 8.55
C VAL A 156 -20.07 -1.10 8.13
N ARG A 157 -21.33 -0.68 8.21
CA ARG A 157 -22.48 -1.52 7.85
C ARG A 157 -22.42 -1.95 6.38
N ASP A 158 -22.03 -1.04 5.50
CA ASP A 158 -21.89 -1.34 4.08
C ASP A 158 -20.72 -2.29 3.83
N ALA A 159 -19.60 -2.08 4.51
CA ALA A 159 -18.46 -3.00 4.45
C ALA A 159 -18.83 -4.41 4.95
N TYR A 160 -19.60 -4.49 6.04
CA TYR A 160 -20.10 -5.75 6.59
C TYR A 160 -21.08 -6.44 5.64
N MET A 161 -22.00 -5.70 5.01
CA MET A 161 -22.91 -6.27 4.01
C MET A 161 -22.17 -6.75 2.76
N LYS A 162 -21.13 -6.05 2.33
CA LYS A 162 -20.25 -6.49 1.25
C LYS A 162 -19.52 -7.78 1.61
N GLN A 163 -18.97 -7.88 2.82
CA GLN A 163 -18.34 -9.09 3.32
C GLN A 163 -19.32 -10.26 3.34
N LYS A 164 -20.53 -10.06 3.87
CA LYS A 164 -21.59 -11.07 3.87
C LYS A 164 -21.96 -11.50 2.46
N HIS A 165 -22.11 -10.55 1.53
CA HIS A 165 -22.39 -10.85 0.13
C HIS A 165 -21.32 -11.76 -0.46
N ARG A 166 -20.04 -11.42 -0.25
CA ARG A 166 -18.90 -12.24 -0.69
C ARG A 166 -18.96 -13.65 -0.12
N LEU A 167 -19.15 -13.81 1.20
CA LEU A 167 -19.19 -15.13 1.84
C LEU A 167 -20.36 -15.99 1.32
N ILE A 168 -21.52 -15.39 1.06
CA ILE A 168 -22.65 -16.09 0.47
C ILE A 168 -22.34 -16.52 -0.97
N TRP A 169 -21.68 -15.66 -1.75
CA TRP A 169 -21.28 -15.97 -3.12
C TRP A 169 -20.22 -17.08 -3.17
N GLU A 170 -19.20 -17.03 -2.31
CA GLU A 170 -18.16 -18.06 -2.20
C GLU A 170 -18.73 -19.42 -1.81
N ARG A 171 -19.73 -19.43 -0.91
CA ARG A 171 -20.45 -20.65 -0.55
C ARG A 171 -21.26 -21.24 -1.70
N ARG A 172 -21.74 -20.40 -2.65
CA ARG A 172 -22.52 -20.84 -3.81
C ARG A 172 -21.67 -21.35 -4.97
N HIS A 173 -20.39 -20.95 -5.03
CA HIS A 173 -19.48 -21.27 -6.14
C HIS A 173 -18.16 -21.89 -5.65
N PRO A 174 -18.19 -23.07 -5.02
CA PRO A 174 -16.99 -23.74 -4.54
C PRO A 174 -16.00 -24.06 -5.67
N GLU A 175 -16.49 -24.36 -6.87
CA GLU A 175 -15.67 -24.68 -8.06
C GLU A 175 -14.77 -23.50 -8.48
N ILE A 176 -15.29 -22.28 -8.43
CA ILE A 176 -14.51 -21.07 -8.76
C ILE A 176 -13.45 -20.83 -7.69
N MET A 177 -13.78 -21.10 -6.42
CA MET A 177 -12.86 -20.93 -5.30
C MET A 177 -11.73 -21.97 -5.33
N GLU A 178 -12.01 -23.20 -5.74
CA GLU A 178 -10.99 -24.23 -6.00
C GLU A 178 -10.06 -23.84 -7.15
N ALA A 179 -10.63 -23.44 -8.29
CA ALA A 179 -9.83 -22.97 -9.42
C ALA A 179 -8.93 -21.78 -9.06
N ARG A 180 -9.46 -20.81 -8.29
CA ARG A 180 -8.69 -19.66 -7.81
C ARG A 180 -7.56 -20.10 -6.86
N ARG A 181 -7.82 -21.04 -5.95
CA ARG A 181 -6.78 -21.58 -5.05
C ARG A 181 -5.67 -22.28 -5.82
N GLN A 182 -6.01 -23.07 -6.84
CA GLN A 182 -5.03 -23.71 -7.72
C GLN A 182 -4.19 -22.67 -8.47
N ALA A 183 -4.82 -21.68 -9.08
CA ALA A 183 -4.13 -20.61 -9.80
C ALA A 183 -3.14 -19.83 -8.90
N ILE A 184 -3.54 -19.48 -7.67
CA ILE A 184 -2.66 -18.81 -6.70
C ILE A 184 -1.48 -19.72 -6.30
N LYS A 185 -1.74 -21.03 -6.13
CA LYS A 185 -0.71 -21.99 -5.78
C LYS A 185 0.34 -22.11 -6.90
N GLU A 186 -0.12 -22.31 -8.13
CA GLU A 186 0.74 -22.37 -9.32
C GLU A 186 1.55 -21.08 -9.49
N HIS A 187 0.93 -19.92 -9.30
CA HIS A 187 1.62 -18.63 -9.35
C HIS A 187 2.73 -18.51 -8.31
N LYS A 188 2.46 -18.91 -7.06
CA LYS A 188 3.46 -18.92 -5.98
C LYS A 188 4.61 -19.88 -6.26
N GLU A 189 4.33 -21.04 -6.88
CA GLU A 189 5.35 -22.00 -7.32
C GLU A 189 6.22 -21.42 -8.43
N LYS A 190 5.63 -20.77 -9.45
CA LYS A 190 6.38 -20.07 -10.52
C LYS A 190 7.27 -18.97 -9.95
N LEU A 191 6.74 -18.17 -9.02
CA LEU A 191 7.51 -17.12 -8.37
C LEU A 191 8.69 -17.69 -7.56
N ALA A 192 8.50 -18.82 -6.88
CA ALA A 192 9.59 -19.50 -6.18
C ALA A 192 10.67 -20.03 -7.14
N ASN A 193 10.28 -20.42 -8.35
CA ASN A 193 11.19 -20.83 -9.42
C ASN A 193 11.87 -19.64 -10.14
N GLY A 194 11.51 -18.40 -9.79
CA GLY A 194 12.06 -17.18 -10.40
C GLY A 194 11.36 -16.75 -11.70
N GLU A 195 10.27 -17.42 -12.07
CA GLU A 195 9.43 -17.00 -13.19
C GLU A 195 8.43 -15.95 -12.72
N PHE A 196 8.62 -14.71 -13.18
CA PHE A 196 7.74 -13.61 -12.83
C PHE A 196 6.72 -13.32 -13.93
N ASP A 197 5.44 -13.61 -13.67
CA ASP A 197 4.35 -13.30 -14.58
C ASP A 197 3.51 -12.11 -14.08
N HIS A 198 3.74 -10.93 -14.63
CA HIS A 198 2.95 -9.72 -14.34
C HIS A 198 1.46 -9.86 -14.71
N SER A 199 1.10 -10.79 -15.61
CA SER A 199 -0.26 -10.91 -16.14
C SER A 199 -1.23 -11.62 -15.18
N PHE A 200 -0.72 -12.34 -14.18
CA PHE A 200 -1.53 -13.06 -13.18
C PHE A 200 -2.49 -12.12 -12.43
N TRP A 201 -1.97 -11.00 -11.93
CA TRP A 201 -2.77 -9.96 -11.29
C TRP A 201 -3.46 -9.02 -12.29
N LYS A 202 -3.07 -9.04 -13.57
CA LYS A 202 -3.41 -8.04 -14.59
C LYS A 202 -3.82 -8.69 -15.90
N LYS A 203 -5.11 -8.99 -16.06
CA LYS A 203 -5.68 -9.23 -17.40
C LYS A 203 -5.75 -7.90 -18.17
N GLY A 204 -4.61 -7.44 -18.71
CA GLY A 204 -4.55 -6.45 -19.79
C GLY A 204 -4.24 -4.97 -19.46
N MET A 205 -3.70 -4.62 -18.28
CA MET A 205 -3.31 -3.23 -17.96
C MET A 205 -1.93 -3.19 -17.27
N PHE A 206 -1.01 -2.32 -17.70
CA PHE A 206 0.30 -2.16 -17.04
C PHE A 206 0.15 -1.36 -15.72
N TRP A 207 1.11 -1.51 -14.79
CA TRP A 207 1.11 -0.76 -13.51
C TRP A 207 1.14 0.76 -13.73
N HIS A 208 1.94 1.22 -14.69
CA HIS A 208 2.04 2.64 -15.05
C HIS A 208 0.71 3.20 -15.57
N ASP A 209 -0.09 2.37 -16.26
CA ASP A 209 -1.42 2.76 -16.73
C ASP A 209 -2.42 2.83 -15.59
N LYS A 210 -2.34 1.94 -14.57
CA LYS A 210 -3.22 2.01 -13.38
C LYS A 210 -3.19 3.39 -12.72
N LYS A 211 -2.03 4.03 -12.64
CA LYS A 211 -1.89 5.40 -12.09
C LYS A 211 -2.74 6.44 -12.82
N HIS A 212 -3.09 6.20 -14.09
CA HIS A 212 -3.86 7.10 -14.93
C HIS A 212 -5.37 6.77 -14.94
N TYR A 213 -5.75 5.53 -14.61
CA TYR A 213 -7.14 5.06 -14.65
C TYR A 213 -7.77 4.80 -13.26
N GLU A 214 -6.94 4.62 -12.24
CA GLU A 214 -7.40 4.57 -10.86
C GLU A 214 -7.31 5.99 -10.30
N PRO A 215 -8.41 6.55 -9.74
CA PRO A 215 -8.25 7.76 -8.95
C PRO A 215 -7.20 7.48 -7.89
N PRO A 216 -6.35 8.46 -7.51
CA PRO A 216 -5.45 8.23 -6.40
C PRO A 216 -6.31 7.71 -5.26
N TYR A 217 -5.92 6.58 -4.66
CA TYR A 217 -6.52 6.11 -3.41
C TYR A 217 -6.10 7.10 -2.31
N GLU A 218 -6.46 8.37 -2.47
CA GLU A 218 -6.52 9.34 -1.41
C GLU A 218 -7.54 8.78 -0.44
N PHE A 219 -7.16 8.67 0.82
CA PHE A 219 -7.93 8.00 1.88
C PHE A 219 -9.37 8.52 2.02
N PHE A 220 -9.68 9.65 1.39
CA PHE A 220 -10.96 10.36 1.38
C PHE A 220 -11.82 10.11 0.12
N LEU A 221 -11.27 9.52 -0.95
CA LEU A 221 -12.02 9.18 -2.16
C LEU A 221 -11.95 7.68 -2.43
N SER A 222 -12.99 6.95 -2.03
CA SER A 222 -13.41 5.82 -2.85
C SER A 222 -13.94 6.38 -4.18
N LYS A 223 -13.75 5.67 -5.30
CA LYS A 223 -14.35 6.02 -6.60
C LYS A 223 -15.76 6.62 -6.39
N SER A 224 -15.97 7.83 -6.91
CA SER A 224 -17.33 8.35 -6.99
C SER A 224 -18.15 7.38 -7.85
N PRO A 225 -19.40 7.06 -7.46
CA PRO A 225 -20.32 6.40 -8.37
C PRO A 225 -20.72 7.42 -9.45
N LEU A 226 -19.82 7.69 -10.39
CA LEU A 226 -20.16 8.39 -11.62
C LEU A 226 -21.14 7.48 -12.38
N GLU A 227 -22.37 7.97 -12.45
CA GLU A 227 -23.53 7.56 -13.27
C GLU A 227 -23.32 6.34 -14.19
N GLY A 228 -23.36 5.13 -13.61
CA GLY A 228 -23.35 3.88 -14.37
C GLY A 228 -22.83 2.67 -13.58
N ASP A 229 -21.80 2.88 -12.76
CA ASP A 229 -21.20 1.81 -11.96
C ASP A 229 -21.84 1.78 -10.57
N LYS A 230 -23.03 1.18 -10.45
CA LYS A 230 -23.44 0.70 -9.12
C LYS A 230 -22.50 -0.45 -8.76
N PRO A 231 -21.91 -0.49 -7.54
CA PRO A 231 -21.23 -1.69 -7.08
C PRO A 231 -22.16 -2.89 -7.30
N LEU A 232 -21.65 -3.97 -7.88
CA LEU A 232 -22.45 -5.16 -8.17
C LEU A 232 -23.21 -5.63 -6.92
N SER A 233 -22.56 -5.48 -5.76
CA SER A 233 -23.11 -5.77 -4.42
C SER A 233 -24.33 -4.95 -4.01
N LYS A 234 -24.57 -3.77 -4.59
CA LYS A 234 -25.75 -2.91 -4.31
C LYS A 234 -26.75 -2.84 -5.48
N ASP A 235 -26.51 -3.50 -6.62
CA ASP A 235 -27.44 -3.47 -7.75
C ASP A 235 -28.48 -4.59 -7.67
N TRP A 236 -29.66 -4.29 -7.11
CA TRP A 236 -30.76 -5.24 -7.00
C TRP A 236 -31.30 -5.71 -8.37
N GLN A 237 -31.14 -4.88 -9.43
CA GLN A 237 -31.60 -5.23 -10.77
C GLN A 237 -30.73 -6.33 -11.38
N TYR A 238 -29.42 -6.30 -11.15
CA TYR A 238 -28.50 -7.37 -11.53
C TYR A 238 -28.90 -8.71 -10.88
N TYR A 239 -29.11 -8.75 -9.55
CA TYR A 239 -29.52 -10.00 -8.89
C TYR A 239 -30.87 -10.52 -9.36
N LYS A 240 -31.81 -9.62 -9.70
CA LYS A 240 -33.09 -10.00 -10.29
C LYS A 240 -32.90 -10.67 -11.66
N LYS A 241 -31.97 -10.18 -12.48
CA LYS A 241 -31.64 -10.78 -13.79
C LYS A 241 -30.90 -12.10 -13.65
N VAL A 242 -29.91 -12.21 -12.77
CA VAL A 242 -29.22 -13.49 -12.47
C VAL A 242 -30.19 -14.54 -11.96
N ALA A 243 -31.20 -14.15 -11.17
CA ALA A 243 -32.24 -15.06 -10.70
C ALA A 243 -33.19 -15.54 -11.81
N GLN A 244 -33.36 -14.75 -12.88
CA GLN A 244 -34.16 -15.10 -14.04
C GLN A 244 -33.35 -15.96 -15.03
N ASP A 245 -32.09 -15.57 -15.28
CA ASP A 245 -31.20 -16.17 -16.27
C ASP A 245 -29.86 -16.57 -15.61
N PRO A 246 -29.66 -17.86 -15.29
CA PRO A 246 -28.42 -18.36 -14.68
C PRO A 246 -27.18 -18.24 -15.59
N GLU A 247 -27.37 -18.05 -16.90
CA GLU A 247 -26.29 -17.89 -17.87
C GLU A 247 -25.81 -16.43 -18.00
N PHE A 248 -26.58 -15.46 -17.52
CA PHE A 248 -26.28 -14.03 -17.62
C PHE A 248 -24.92 -13.65 -16.98
N ASP A 249 -24.54 -14.34 -15.89
CA ASP A 249 -23.26 -14.08 -15.21
C ASP A 249 -22.04 -14.59 -16.00
N LYS A 250 -22.23 -15.61 -16.85
CA LYS A 250 -21.15 -16.19 -17.67
C LYS A 250 -20.77 -15.28 -18.84
N GLU A 251 -21.70 -14.47 -19.34
CA GLU A 251 -21.49 -13.57 -20.49
C GLU A 251 -20.73 -12.29 -20.11
N GLN A 252 -20.77 -11.88 -18.84
CA GLN A 252 -20.17 -10.65 -18.31
C GLN A 252 -18.65 -10.75 -18.07
N GLY A 253 -18.01 -11.86 -18.47
CA GLY A 253 -16.55 -11.99 -18.54
C GLY A 253 -15.93 -10.97 -19.49
N LYS A 254 -15.73 -9.74 -19.01
CA LYS A 254 -15.12 -8.54 -19.62
C LYS A 254 -14.56 -8.73 -21.03
N LYS A 255 -15.32 -8.35 -22.06
CA LYS A 255 -14.73 -7.83 -23.31
C LYS A 255 -14.46 -6.34 -23.11
N SER A 256 -13.28 -5.98 -22.63
CA SER A 256 -12.84 -4.59 -22.68
C SER A 256 -12.53 -4.22 -24.13
N THR A 257 -13.39 -3.45 -24.78
CA THR A 257 -13.06 -2.80 -26.05
C THR A 257 -12.10 -1.66 -25.76
N PHE A 258 -10.81 -1.88 -25.99
CA PHE A 258 -9.83 -0.81 -26.00
C PHE A 258 -10.18 0.17 -27.14
N ARG A 259 -10.58 1.39 -26.79
CA ARG A 259 -10.63 2.51 -27.74
C ARG A 259 -9.40 3.36 -27.48
N ALA A 260 -8.41 3.25 -28.35
CA ALA A 260 -7.40 4.29 -28.51
C ALA A 260 -8.09 5.51 -29.12
N TRP A 261 -8.25 6.55 -28.32
CA TRP A 261 -8.25 7.93 -28.78
C TRP A 261 -7.10 8.63 -28.06
#